data_AF-A0A950FTN6-F1
#
_entry.id   AF-A0A950FTN6-F1
#
_cell.length_a   1.000
_cell.length_b   1.000
_cell.length_c   1.000
_cell.angle_alpha   90.00
_cell.angle_beta   90.00
_cell.angle_gamma   90.00
#
_symmetry.space_group_name_H-M   'P 1'
#
loop_
_entity.id
_entity.type
_entity.pdbx_description
1 polymer ?
#
loop_
_entity_poly.entity_id
_entity_poly.type
_entity_poly.pdbx_seq_one_letter_code
_entity_poly.pdbx_strand_id
1 'polypeptide(L)'
;MTVSQVREAFFQGDFERALAIADAVPTGDKAAGVELALLRARTLIRVDQADRAIEVLHAQAFTEGGLDQRVTAQMLLGAAYVRLGQVERGTAMLREISDEAQDAHPTIRAELALNLGIAWFRLHDYEKASRCLGEVPSDADIVYARALEYTGWVAQAQGDFPAAARAFHDALVALRSSAHADRYVEANVLYGLTMLVPELLLVSDWALLEPWLRRFDWSVSGVARLRFWTLIAAAMMHEVLGNIPAARAAAREAESLAVDAGSRVVALCRLAATFRAVSEPEAHAEFLARARTAYETLNVRDLPADLRLLPLYLAEESVSGGEVDGAAALLVRYREVVAPAANVPEREFARWSAMADSIEARIRHARDDDAGALPLFVSAFQTFSAQGYRRRAVALALLLARLTAKKRYERYAEEALCDVDPRYWMARELADLRGAGAPALTPTESEILAMVVRGRTYKEIAAKRHVSWKTVGHHVQALFRKFGVRSRAELAAEALRLRVVSVETRRNAS
;
A
#
# COMPACT_ATOMS: atom_id res chain seq x y z
N MET A 1 -18.02 -19.83 33.00
CA MET A 1 -17.67 -19.82 31.57
C MET A 1 -17.58 -21.26 31.08
N THR A 2 -17.95 -21.56 29.83
CA THR A 2 -18.00 -22.93 29.29
C THR A 2 -17.20 -23.07 27.99
N VAL A 3 -16.77 -24.29 27.64
CA VAL A 3 -16.09 -24.60 26.37
C VAL A 3 -16.96 -24.20 25.16
N SER A 4 -18.29 -24.32 25.27
CA SER A 4 -19.22 -23.87 24.23
C SER A 4 -19.15 -22.36 23.99
N GLN A 5 -18.97 -21.55 25.04
CA GLN A 5 -18.83 -20.09 24.91
C GLN A 5 -17.49 -19.71 24.27
N VAL A 6 -16.41 -20.46 24.55
CA VAL A 6 -15.13 -20.28 23.84
C VAL A 6 -15.32 -20.56 22.36
N ARG A 7 -15.99 -21.66 22.03
CA ARG A 7 -16.22 -22.10 20.66
C ARG A 7 -17.07 -21.10 19.87
N GLU A 8 -18.13 -20.60 20.49
CA GLU A 8 -18.97 -19.55 19.92
C GLU A 8 -18.16 -18.29 19.62
N ALA A 9 -17.37 -17.78 20.58
CA ALA A 9 -16.54 -16.60 20.38
C ALA A 9 -15.48 -16.84 19.28
N PHE A 10 -14.84 -18.01 19.28
CA PHE A 10 -13.87 -18.39 18.26
C PHE A 10 -14.47 -18.38 16.85
N PHE A 11 -15.65 -18.97 16.67
CA PHE A 11 -16.33 -18.99 15.37
C PHE A 11 -16.99 -17.66 14.98
N GLN A 12 -17.20 -16.74 15.93
CA GLN A 12 -17.55 -15.35 15.63
C GLN A 12 -16.33 -14.50 15.24
N GLY A 13 -15.12 -15.07 15.29
CA GLY A 13 -13.86 -14.37 15.02
C GLY A 13 -13.42 -13.44 16.15
N ASP A 14 -14.05 -13.52 17.33
CA ASP A 14 -13.71 -12.72 18.50
C ASP A 14 -12.65 -13.46 19.34
N PHE A 15 -11.43 -13.54 18.81
CA PHE A 15 -10.35 -14.35 19.38
C PHE A 15 -9.88 -13.87 20.75
N GLU A 16 -9.89 -12.56 21.01
CA GLU A 16 -9.52 -12.01 22.32
C GLU A 16 -10.54 -12.41 23.38
N ARG A 17 -11.84 -12.29 23.08
CA ARG A 17 -12.89 -12.78 23.98
C ARG A 17 -12.82 -14.29 24.13
N ALA A 18 -12.60 -15.04 23.04
CA ALA A 18 -12.44 -16.49 23.10
C ALA A 18 -11.30 -16.88 24.05
N LEU A 19 -10.16 -16.18 23.99
CA LEU A 19 -9.03 -16.43 24.88
C LEU A 19 -9.35 -16.08 26.33
N ALA A 20 -9.98 -14.93 26.58
CA ALA A 20 -10.40 -14.53 27.92
C ALA A 20 -11.38 -15.54 28.54
N ILE A 21 -12.32 -16.07 27.73
CA ILE A 21 -13.23 -17.13 28.18
C ILE A 21 -12.45 -18.40 28.47
N ALA A 22 -11.55 -18.81 27.57
CA ALA A 22 -10.77 -20.04 27.71
C ALA A 22 -9.89 -20.03 28.97
N ASP A 23 -9.27 -18.89 29.29
CA ASP A 23 -8.42 -18.70 30.47
C ASP A 23 -9.23 -18.77 31.79
N ALA A 24 -10.55 -18.54 31.73
CA ALA A 24 -11.45 -18.57 32.88
C ALA A 24 -12.21 -19.90 33.06
N VAL A 25 -12.07 -20.88 32.15
CA VAL A 25 -12.72 -22.20 32.27
C VAL A 25 -11.86 -23.11 33.18
N PRO A 26 -12.41 -23.66 34.29
CA PRO A 26 -11.67 -24.57 35.16
C PRO A 26 -11.33 -25.90 34.48
N THR A 27 -10.10 -26.39 34.66
CA THR A 27 -9.63 -27.68 34.13
C THR A 27 -10.02 -28.82 35.07
N GLY A 28 -11.31 -29.17 35.11
CA GLY A 28 -11.84 -30.21 36.02
C GLY A 28 -11.97 -31.62 35.40
N ASP A 29 -12.36 -31.71 34.12
CA ASP A 29 -12.53 -32.97 33.39
C ASP A 29 -11.40 -33.14 32.36
N LYS A 30 -10.79 -34.33 32.27
CA LYS A 30 -9.70 -34.64 31.34
C LYS A 30 -10.13 -34.48 29.87
N ALA A 31 -11.33 -34.93 29.49
CA ALA A 31 -11.77 -34.88 28.10
C ALA A 31 -12.12 -33.43 27.68
N ALA A 32 -12.89 -32.72 28.51
CA ALA A 32 -13.14 -31.29 28.33
C ALA A 32 -11.83 -30.46 28.37
N GLY A 33 -10.83 -30.91 29.13
CA GLY A 33 -9.51 -30.31 29.21
C GLY A 33 -8.71 -30.39 27.90
N VAL A 34 -8.76 -31.53 27.20
CA VAL A 34 -8.10 -31.70 25.89
C VAL A 34 -8.75 -30.80 24.85
N GLU A 35 -10.07 -30.80 24.76
CA GLU A 35 -10.78 -29.95 23.81
C GLU A 35 -10.52 -28.46 24.06
N LEU A 36 -10.61 -28.04 25.33
CA LEU A 36 -10.31 -26.67 25.72
C LEU A 36 -8.86 -26.30 25.38
N ALA A 37 -7.89 -27.19 25.60
CA ALA A 37 -6.48 -26.95 25.26
C ALA A 37 -6.28 -26.75 23.75
N LEU A 38 -6.89 -27.59 22.91
CA LEU A 38 -6.81 -27.43 21.45
C LEU A 38 -7.45 -26.12 20.98
N LEU A 39 -8.60 -25.77 21.54
CA LEU A 39 -9.30 -24.53 21.19
C LEU A 39 -8.53 -23.28 21.67
N ARG A 40 -7.95 -23.35 22.87
CA ARG A 40 -7.06 -22.31 23.41
C ARG A 40 -5.81 -22.14 22.57
N ALA A 41 -5.16 -23.24 22.16
CA ALA A 41 -4.00 -23.20 21.26
C ALA A 41 -4.35 -22.58 19.90
N ARG A 42 -5.48 -22.97 19.28
CA ARG A 42 -5.99 -22.33 18.05
C ARG A 42 -6.17 -20.83 18.23
N THR A 43 -6.74 -20.41 19.35
CA THR A 43 -7.02 -18.99 19.63
C THR A 43 -5.72 -18.21 19.86
N LEU A 44 -4.77 -18.76 20.62
CA LEU A 44 -3.46 -18.18 20.87
C LEU A 44 -2.66 -17.96 19.58
N ILE A 45 -2.69 -18.91 18.65
CA ILE A 45 -2.07 -18.75 17.32
C ILE A 45 -2.70 -17.59 16.55
N ARG A 46 -4.03 -17.40 16.64
CA ARG A 46 -4.75 -16.31 15.96
C ARG A 46 -4.45 -14.92 16.54
N VAL A 47 -4.10 -14.81 17.82
CA VAL A 47 -3.75 -13.54 18.49
C VAL A 47 -2.23 -13.31 18.60
N ASP A 48 -1.44 -13.99 17.77
CA ASP A 48 0.02 -13.86 17.70
C ASP A 48 0.78 -14.24 18.99
N GLN A 49 0.22 -15.14 19.80
CA GLN A 49 0.81 -15.68 21.02
C GLN A 49 1.19 -17.16 20.84
N ALA A 50 1.98 -17.43 19.79
CA ALA A 50 2.34 -18.79 19.40
C ALA A 50 3.24 -19.52 20.42
N ASP A 51 4.03 -18.77 21.18
CA ASP A 51 4.81 -19.25 22.33
C ASP A 51 3.91 -19.87 23.41
N ARG A 52 2.87 -19.17 23.83
CA ARG A 52 1.87 -19.69 24.79
C ARG A 52 1.10 -20.87 24.21
N ALA A 53 0.84 -20.88 22.90
CA ALA A 53 0.19 -22.02 22.25
C ALA A 53 1.05 -23.29 22.37
N ILE A 54 2.37 -23.17 22.17
CA ILE A 54 3.34 -24.26 22.35
C ILE A 54 3.33 -24.77 23.79
N GLU A 55 3.32 -23.89 24.79
CA GLU A 55 3.24 -24.27 26.21
C GLU A 55 1.97 -25.07 26.51
N VAL A 56 0.81 -24.59 26.04
CA VAL A 56 -0.48 -25.28 26.22
C VAL A 56 -0.47 -26.67 25.58
N LEU A 57 0.11 -26.80 24.38
CA LEU A 57 0.19 -28.07 23.67
C LEU A 57 1.18 -29.05 24.32
N HIS A 58 2.34 -28.58 24.80
CA HIS A 58 3.29 -29.45 25.49
C HIS A 58 2.82 -29.91 26.88
N ALA A 59 2.02 -29.10 27.56
CA ALA A 59 1.46 -29.45 28.86
C ALA A 59 0.45 -30.62 28.80
N GLN A 60 -0.07 -30.94 27.60
CA GLN A 60 -1.01 -32.03 27.39
C GLN A 60 -0.29 -33.22 26.72
N ALA A 61 -0.33 -34.39 27.34
CA ALA A 61 0.08 -35.62 26.70
C ALA A 61 -1.03 -36.10 25.74
N PHE A 62 -0.99 -35.70 24.47
CA PHE A 62 -1.95 -36.14 23.44
C PHE A 62 -1.77 -37.61 23.00
N THR A 63 -1.08 -38.43 23.79
CA THR A 63 -0.76 -39.84 23.51
C THR A 63 -1.93 -40.78 23.76
N GLU A 64 -2.86 -40.41 24.66
CA GLU A 64 -4.05 -41.22 24.99
C GLU A 64 -5.28 -40.86 24.13
N GLY A 65 -5.16 -39.87 23.23
CA GLY A 65 -6.24 -39.40 22.36
C GLY A 65 -6.40 -40.19 21.05
N GLY A 66 -7.59 -40.11 20.45
CA GLY A 66 -7.87 -40.64 19.11
C GLY A 66 -7.05 -39.95 18.01
N LEU A 67 -6.98 -40.56 16.81
CA LEU A 67 -6.20 -40.07 15.66
C LEU A 67 -6.38 -38.56 15.43
N ASP A 68 -7.63 -38.10 15.37
CA ASP A 68 -7.99 -36.71 15.14
C ASP A 68 -7.41 -35.73 16.16
N GLN A 69 -7.41 -36.09 17.45
CA GLN A 69 -6.87 -35.24 18.51
C GLN A 69 -5.35 -35.11 18.40
N ARG A 70 -4.68 -36.23 18.10
CA ARG A 70 -3.23 -36.27 17.93
C ARG A 70 -2.79 -35.48 16.71
N VAL A 71 -3.44 -35.69 15.56
CA VAL A 71 -3.17 -34.96 14.32
C VAL A 71 -3.42 -33.47 14.53
N THR A 72 -4.53 -33.11 15.17
CA THR A 72 -4.83 -31.70 15.48
C THR A 72 -3.76 -31.07 16.36
N ALA A 73 -3.35 -31.74 17.45
CA ALA A 73 -2.34 -31.21 18.36
C ALA A 73 -0.99 -30.98 17.67
N GLN A 74 -0.50 -31.97 16.92
CA GLN A 74 0.77 -31.87 16.20
C GLN A 74 0.72 -30.83 15.08
N MET A 75 -0.41 -30.74 14.36
CA MET A 75 -0.64 -29.70 13.37
C MET A 75 -0.58 -28.30 14.00
N LEU A 76 -1.28 -28.07 15.12
CA LEU A 76 -1.26 -26.77 15.82
C LEU A 76 0.13 -26.44 16.35
N LEU A 77 0.87 -27.45 16.83
CA LEU A 77 2.24 -27.27 17.30
C LEU A 77 3.18 -26.86 16.15
N GLY A 78 3.08 -27.54 15.00
CA GLY A 78 3.80 -27.17 13.78
C GLY A 78 3.45 -25.76 13.30
N ALA A 79 2.16 -25.41 13.26
CA ALA A 79 1.68 -24.08 12.91
C ALA A 79 2.19 -22.99 13.86
N ALA A 80 2.23 -23.27 15.17
CA ALA A 80 2.77 -22.35 16.17
C ALA A 80 4.27 -22.11 15.97
N TYR A 81 5.06 -23.16 15.68
CA TYR A 81 6.48 -22.98 15.35
C TYR A 81 6.70 -22.16 14.07
N VAL A 82 5.90 -22.38 13.02
CA VAL A 82 5.92 -21.55 11.81
C VAL A 82 5.60 -20.09 12.14
N ARG A 83 4.63 -19.84 13.01
CA ARG A 83 4.25 -18.49 13.42
C ARG A 83 5.36 -17.80 14.23
N LEU A 84 6.02 -18.52 15.12
CA LEU A 84 7.16 -18.06 15.93
C LEU A 84 8.44 -17.80 15.11
N GLY A 85 8.46 -18.17 13.83
CA GLY A 85 9.62 -18.00 12.94
C GLY A 85 10.57 -19.18 12.90
N GLN A 86 10.26 -20.28 13.60
CA GLN A 86 10.95 -21.57 13.43
C GLN A 86 10.32 -22.34 12.25
N VAL A 87 10.39 -21.73 11.06
CA VAL A 87 9.60 -22.15 9.90
C VAL A 87 9.98 -23.55 9.44
N GLU A 88 11.26 -23.88 9.37
CA GLU A 88 11.76 -25.18 8.94
C GLU A 88 11.32 -26.29 9.90
N ARG A 89 11.44 -26.03 11.21
CA ARG A 89 11.02 -26.97 12.26
C ARG A 89 9.51 -27.23 12.19
N GLY A 90 8.71 -26.17 12.15
CA GLY A 90 7.26 -26.30 12.07
C GLY A 90 6.82 -27.00 10.79
N THR A 91 7.46 -26.70 9.65
CA THR A 91 7.19 -27.37 8.37
C THR A 91 7.51 -28.87 8.43
N ALA A 92 8.64 -29.25 9.03
CA ALA A 92 9.00 -30.65 9.19
C ALA A 92 7.94 -31.42 9.99
N MET A 93 7.47 -30.85 11.10
CA MET A 93 6.40 -31.44 11.92
C MET A 93 5.08 -31.58 11.17
N LEU A 94 4.69 -30.55 10.41
CA LEU A 94 3.47 -30.59 9.60
C LEU A 94 3.55 -31.67 8.50
N ARG A 95 4.73 -31.91 7.92
CA ARG A 95 4.93 -32.96 6.92
C ARG A 95 4.85 -34.35 7.52
N GLU A 96 5.52 -34.57 8.65
CA GLU A 96 5.51 -35.86 9.36
C GLU A 96 4.08 -36.29 9.71
N ILE A 97 3.28 -35.38 10.28
CA ILE A 97 1.90 -35.71 10.64
C ILE A 97 0.97 -35.85 9.42
N SER A 98 1.34 -35.29 8.26
CA SER A 98 0.54 -35.42 7.04
C SER A 98 0.47 -36.85 6.51
N ASP A 99 1.53 -37.63 6.70
CA ASP A 99 1.55 -39.03 6.29
C ASP A 99 0.61 -39.88 7.16
N GLU A 100 0.48 -39.53 8.45
CA GLU A 100 -0.44 -40.18 9.40
C GLU A 100 -1.90 -39.72 9.26
N ALA A 101 -2.13 -38.52 8.70
CA ALA A 101 -3.45 -37.89 8.68
C ALA A 101 -4.40 -38.41 7.60
N GLN A 102 -4.02 -39.40 6.78
CA GLN A 102 -4.85 -39.91 5.67
C GLN A 102 -6.27 -40.31 6.12
N ASP A 103 -6.36 -41.00 7.27
CA ASP A 103 -7.61 -41.48 7.84
C ASP A 103 -8.26 -40.49 8.83
N ALA A 104 -7.68 -39.30 9.03
CA ALA A 104 -8.24 -38.28 9.91
C ALA A 104 -9.54 -37.68 9.34
N HIS A 105 -10.32 -37.01 10.18
CA HIS A 105 -11.54 -36.33 9.73
C HIS A 105 -11.25 -35.34 8.58
N PRO A 106 -12.12 -35.23 7.53
CA PRO A 106 -11.87 -34.38 6.36
C PRO A 106 -11.53 -32.92 6.68
N THR A 107 -12.17 -32.34 7.71
CA THR A 107 -11.89 -30.96 8.14
C THR A 107 -10.49 -30.80 8.72
N ILE A 108 -9.94 -31.83 9.39
CA ILE A 108 -8.58 -31.83 9.93
C ILE A 108 -7.57 -31.92 8.78
N ARG A 109 -7.82 -32.76 7.78
CA ARG A 109 -6.97 -32.83 6.58
C ARG A 109 -6.96 -31.50 5.82
N ALA A 110 -8.11 -30.84 5.68
CA ALA A 110 -8.20 -29.51 5.07
C ALA A 110 -7.42 -28.45 5.86
N GLU A 111 -7.55 -28.44 7.20
CA GLU A 111 -6.79 -27.53 8.08
C GLU A 111 -5.27 -27.81 7.98
N LEU A 112 -4.87 -29.08 7.85
CA LEU A 112 -3.47 -29.47 7.70
C LEU A 112 -2.89 -29.01 6.35
N ALA A 113 -3.62 -29.21 5.25
CA ALA A 113 -3.23 -28.74 3.93
C ALA A 113 -3.06 -27.21 3.90
N LEU A 114 -3.98 -26.47 4.53
CA LEU A 114 -3.84 -25.02 4.70
C LEU A 114 -2.55 -24.66 5.47
N ASN A 115 -2.30 -25.28 6.62
CA ASN A 115 -1.12 -24.97 7.43
C ASN A 115 0.20 -25.32 6.71
N LEU A 116 0.24 -26.42 5.95
CA LEU A 116 1.36 -26.76 5.07
C LEU A 116 1.55 -25.69 3.99
N GLY A 117 0.47 -25.24 3.35
CA GLY A 117 0.51 -24.16 2.37
C GLY A 117 1.10 -22.87 2.93
N ILE A 118 0.67 -22.47 4.14
CA ILE A 118 1.22 -21.32 4.86
C ILE A 118 2.70 -21.52 5.19
N ALA A 119 3.09 -22.71 5.64
CA ALA A 119 4.47 -23.02 5.98
C ALA A 119 5.39 -22.91 4.76
N TRP A 120 4.99 -23.49 3.62
CA TRP A 120 5.74 -23.37 2.36
C TRP A 120 5.80 -21.94 1.83
N PHE A 121 4.72 -21.17 1.96
CA PHE A 121 4.72 -19.74 1.62
C PHE A 121 5.78 -18.97 2.44
N ARG A 122 5.89 -19.28 3.75
CA ARG A 122 6.89 -18.67 4.64
C ARG A 122 8.33 -19.11 4.34
N LEU A 123 8.52 -20.29 3.75
CA LEU A 123 9.79 -20.75 3.20
C LEU A 123 10.09 -20.24 1.78
N HIS A 124 9.19 -19.43 1.21
CA HIS A 124 9.26 -18.93 -0.17
C HIS A 124 9.23 -20.04 -1.25
N ASP A 125 8.75 -21.23 -0.91
CA ASP A 125 8.49 -22.32 -1.86
C ASP A 125 7.04 -22.20 -2.38
N TYR A 126 6.84 -21.26 -3.30
CA TYR A 126 5.51 -20.89 -3.81
C TYR A 126 4.83 -22.01 -4.61
N GLU A 127 5.61 -22.92 -5.21
CA GLU A 127 5.07 -24.07 -5.94
C GLU A 127 4.42 -25.06 -4.97
N LYS A 128 5.15 -25.44 -3.90
CA LYS A 128 4.59 -26.32 -2.86
C LYS A 128 3.46 -25.64 -2.09
N ALA A 129 3.58 -24.34 -1.82
CA ALA A 129 2.51 -23.57 -1.21
C ALA A 129 1.22 -23.68 -2.03
N SER A 130 1.28 -23.39 -3.34
CA SER A 130 0.13 -23.47 -4.24
C SER A 130 -0.47 -24.87 -4.30
N ARG A 131 0.37 -25.91 -4.31
CA ARG A 131 -0.08 -27.31 -4.30
C ARG A 131 -0.91 -27.64 -3.06
N CYS A 132 -0.37 -27.37 -1.87
CA CYS A 132 -1.07 -27.63 -0.61
C CYS A 132 -2.34 -26.78 -0.46
N LEU A 133 -2.32 -25.52 -0.88
CA LEU A 133 -3.51 -24.66 -0.84
C LEU A 133 -4.61 -25.17 -1.78
N GLY A 134 -4.24 -25.71 -2.94
CA GLY A 134 -5.17 -26.31 -3.90
C GLY A 134 -5.79 -27.64 -3.47
N GLU A 135 -5.24 -28.30 -2.45
CA GLU A 135 -5.81 -29.53 -1.86
C GLU A 135 -6.95 -29.23 -0.87
N VAL A 136 -7.12 -27.97 -0.45
CA VAL A 136 -8.21 -27.57 0.45
C VAL A 136 -9.53 -27.59 -0.33
N PRO A 137 -10.51 -28.42 0.07
CA PRO A 137 -11.74 -28.57 -0.69
C PRO A 137 -12.66 -27.36 -0.50
N SER A 138 -13.45 -27.04 -1.53
CA SER A 138 -14.30 -25.84 -1.55
C SER A 138 -15.42 -25.82 -0.51
N ASP A 139 -15.77 -26.98 0.05
CA ASP A 139 -16.76 -27.14 1.12
C ASP A 139 -16.14 -27.05 2.53
N ALA A 140 -14.83 -26.84 2.67
CA ALA A 140 -14.14 -26.65 3.95
C ALA A 140 -14.37 -25.27 4.61
N ASP A 141 -15.43 -24.55 4.19
CA ASP A 141 -15.89 -23.30 4.80
C ASP A 141 -14.77 -22.26 4.96
N ILE A 142 -14.53 -21.72 6.17
CA ILE A 142 -13.47 -20.72 6.45
C ILE A 142 -12.08 -21.22 6.02
N VAL A 143 -11.81 -22.52 6.12
CA VAL A 143 -10.49 -23.07 5.74
C VAL A 143 -10.24 -22.87 4.25
N TYR A 144 -11.27 -23.06 3.42
CA TYR A 144 -11.20 -22.80 1.98
C TYR A 144 -11.02 -21.30 1.68
N ALA A 145 -11.76 -20.43 2.36
CA ALA A 145 -11.60 -18.99 2.21
C ALA A 145 -10.18 -18.52 2.54
N ARG A 146 -9.56 -19.09 3.60
CA ARG A 146 -8.16 -18.84 3.95
C ARG A 146 -7.17 -19.43 2.95
N ALA A 147 -7.50 -20.56 2.33
CA ALA A 147 -6.68 -21.11 1.26
C ALA A 147 -6.65 -20.18 0.04
N LEU A 148 -7.79 -19.59 -0.33
CA LEU A 148 -7.89 -18.57 -1.38
C LEU A 148 -7.13 -17.29 -1.01
N GLU A 149 -7.25 -16.82 0.25
CA GLU A 149 -6.46 -15.70 0.77
C GLU A 149 -4.95 -15.95 0.56
N TYR A 150 -4.43 -17.10 1.01
CA TYR A 150 -3.01 -17.42 0.83
C TYR A 150 -2.62 -17.66 -0.62
N THR A 151 -3.55 -18.14 -1.46
CA THR A 151 -3.34 -18.20 -2.91
C THR A 151 -3.12 -16.79 -3.48
N GLY A 152 -3.86 -15.80 -2.97
CA GLY A 152 -3.65 -14.39 -3.29
C GLY A 152 -2.28 -13.87 -2.88
N TRP A 153 -1.86 -14.16 -1.64
CA TRP A 153 -0.53 -13.79 -1.14
C TRP A 153 0.61 -14.46 -1.93
N VAL A 154 0.46 -15.72 -2.30
CA VAL A 154 1.42 -16.47 -3.14
C VAL A 154 1.54 -15.82 -4.52
N ALA A 155 0.41 -15.58 -5.19
CA ALA A 155 0.38 -14.93 -6.50
C ALA A 155 1.01 -13.53 -6.45
N GLN A 156 0.74 -12.76 -5.40
CA GLN A 156 1.36 -11.45 -5.18
C GLN A 156 2.88 -11.55 -5.00
N ALA A 157 3.36 -12.52 -4.23
CA ALA A 157 4.79 -12.73 -4.02
C ALA A 157 5.51 -13.16 -5.32
N GLN A 158 4.83 -13.93 -6.16
CA GLN A 158 5.29 -14.27 -7.52
C GLN A 158 5.14 -13.11 -8.51
N GLY A 159 4.41 -12.06 -8.13
CA GLY A 159 4.13 -10.86 -8.93
C GLY A 159 3.10 -11.06 -10.03
N ASP A 160 2.27 -12.10 -9.93
CA ASP A 160 1.04 -12.23 -10.72
C ASP A 160 -0.09 -11.50 -10.00
N PHE A 161 -0.10 -10.17 -10.13
CA PHE A 161 -1.10 -9.35 -9.46
C PHE A 161 -2.54 -9.58 -9.93
N PRO A 162 -2.82 -9.84 -11.23
CA PRO A 162 -4.15 -10.24 -11.65
C PRO A 162 -4.63 -11.51 -10.97
N ALA A 163 -3.78 -12.53 -10.82
CA ALA A 163 -4.14 -13.73 -10.07
C ALA A 163 -4.32 -13.44 -8.57
N ALA A 164 -3.47 -12.58 -7.99
CA ALA A 164 -3.61 -12.17 -6.60
C ALA A 164 -4.96 -11.48 -6.33
N ALA A 165 -5.34 -10.51 -7.16
CA ALA A 165 -6.60 -9.79 -7.05
C ALA A 165 -7.81 -10.72 -7.19
N ARG A 166 -7.78 -11.65 -8.16
CA ARG A 166 -8.83 -12.67 -8.30
C ARG A 166 -8.95 -13.55 -7.07
N ALA A 167 -7.84 -14.11 -6.58
CA ALA A 167 -7.84 -14.99 -5.43
C ALA A 167 -8.33 -14.29 -4.15
N PHE A 168 -7.93 -13.03 -3.92
CA PHE A 168 -8.47 -12.25 -2.80
C PHE A 168 -9.97 -11.93 -2.97
N HIS A 169 -10.42 -11.61 -4.18
CA HIS A 169 -11.84 -11.42 -4.43
C HIS A 169 -12.64 -12.70 -4.16
N ASP A 170 -12.16 -13.85 -4.64
CA ASP A 170 -12.78 -15.15 -4.40
C ASP A 170 -12.78 -15.49 -2.90
N ALA A 171 -11.73 -15.13 -2.17
CA ALA A 171 -11.69 -15.26 -0.71
C ALA A 171 -12.79 -14.42 -0.02
N LEU A 172 -13.03 -13.17 -0.44
CA LEU A 172 -14.14 -12.34 0.09
C LEU A 172 -15.51 -12.98 -0.16
N VAL A 173 -15.71 -13.53 -1.36
CA VAL A 173 -16.97 -14.21 -1.72
C VAL A 173 -17.16 -15.47 -0.89
N ALA A 174 -16.09 -16.26 -0.69
CA ALA A 174 -16.11 -17.45 0.15
C ALA A 174 -16.44 -17.09 1.62
N LEU A 175 -15.77 -16.08 2.20
CA LEU A 175 -16.02 -15.63 3.58
C LEU A 175 -17.48 -15.18 3.81
N ARG A 176 -18.12 -14.55 2.83
CA ARG A 176 -19.54 -14.17 2.95
C ARG A 176 -20.50 -15.35 2.90
N SER A 177 -20.09 -16.42 2.25
CA SER A 177 -20.88 -17.64 2.10
C SER A 177 -20.60 -18.65 3.23
N SER A 178 -19.60 -18.35 4.07
CA SER A 178 -19.20 -19.18 5.20
C SER A 178 -20.25 -19.24 6.30
N ALA A 179 -20.34 -20.38 6.99
CA ALA A 179 -21.27 -20.54 8.11
C ALA A 179 -20.89 -19.67 9.33
N HIS A 180 -19.62 -19.28 9.39
CA HIS A 180 -19.02 -18.56 10.50
C HIS A 180 -18.21 -17.36 9.97
N ALA A 181 -18.15 -16.28 10.74
CA ALA A 181 -17.45 -15.06 10.32
C ALA A 181 -16.02 -15.05 10.87
N ASP A 182 -15.03 -14.83 9.99
CA ASP A 182 -13.65 -14.54 10.37
C ASP A 182 -13.30 -13.08 9.99
N ARG A 183 -13.62 -12.15 10.90
CA ARG A 183 -13.45 -10.71 10.66
C ARG A 183 -12.00 -10.31 10.42
N TYR A 184 -11.06 -11.04 11.03
CA TYR A 184 -9.65 -10.78 10.81
C TYR A 184 -9.24 -11.14 9.38
N VAL A 185 -9.63 -12.33 8.89
CA VAL A 185 -9.33 -12.75 7.52
C VAL A 185 -10.01 -11.84 6.51
N GLU A 186 -11.27 -11.44 6.75
CA GLU A 186 -11.96 -10.46 5.89
C GLU A 186 -11.19 -9.13 5.83
N ALA A 187 -10.77 -8.57 6.97
CA ALA A 187 -9.94 -7.37 7.01
C ALA A 187 -8.61 -7.56 6.29
N ASN A 188 -7.97 -8.72 6.41
CA ASN A 188 -6.67 -8.99 5.81
C ASN A 188 -6.76 -9.11 4.28
N VAL A 189 -7.82 -9.74 3.77
CA VAL A 189 -8.11 -9.82 2.34
C VAL A 189 -8.45 -8.44 1.76
N LEU A 190 -9.25 -7.64 2.48
CA LEU A 190 -9.53 -6.25 2.10
C LEU A 190 -8.25 -5.42 2.03
N TYR A 191 -7.37 -5.57 3.03
CA TYR A 191 -6.05 -4.95 3.03
C TYR A 191 -5.22 -5.37 1.81
N GLY A 192 -5.13 -6.68 1.52
CA GLY A 192 -4.40 -7.23 0.37
C GLY A 192 -4.86 -6.64 -0.96
N LEU A 193 -6.18 -6.60 -1.21
CA LEU A 193 -6.74 -5.96 -2.39
C LEU A 193 -6.40 -4.47 -2.45
N THR A 194 -6.63 -3.75 -1.35
CA THR A 194 -6.45 -2.30 -1.29
C THR A 194 -5.00 -1.90 -1.59
N MET A 195 -4.02 -2.68 -1.15
CA MET A 195 -2.59 -2.40 -1.42
C MET A 195 -2.20 -2.55 -2.89
N LEU A 196 -2.87 -3.44 -3.64
CA LEU A 196 -2.55 -3.70 -5.05
C LEU A 196 -3.07 -2.58 -5.96
N VAL A 197 -4.31 -2.14 -5.74
CA VAL A 197 -5.01 -1.20 -6.61
C VAL A 197 -4.20 0.08 -6.93
N PRO A 198 -3.59 0.79 -5.96
CA PRO A 198 -2.82 2.01 -6.25
C PRO A 198 -1.50 1.74 -6.96
N GLU A 199 -0.80 0.68 -6.61
CA GLU A 199 0.49 0.36 -7.25
C GLU A 199 0.31 -0.05 -8.73
N LEU A 200 -0.87 -0.57 -9.07
CA LEU A 200 -1.22 -1.06 -10.41
C LEU A 200 -2.10 -0.11 -11.23
N LEU A 201 -2.56 0.99 -10.61
CA LEU A 201 -3.51 1.96 -11.20
C LEU A 201 -4.84 1.31 -11.65
N LEU A 202 -5.39 0.41 -10.83
CA LEU A 202 -6.62 -0.33 -11.13
C LEU A 202 -7.88 0.45 -10.69
N VAL A 203 -8.25 1.48 -11.44
CA VAL A 203 -9.37 2.38 -11.11
C VAL A 203 -10.72 1.64 -11.06
N SER A 204 -10.98 0.73 -11.99
CA SER A 204 -12.21 -0.05 -12.04
C SER A 204 -12.35 -1.00 -10.84
N ASP A 205 -11.26 -1.67 -10.46
CA ASP A 205 -11.23 -2.59 -9.31
C ASP A 205 -11.47 -1.84 -8.00
N TRP A 206 -10.97 -0.61 -7.86
CA TRP A 206 -11.28 0.23 -6.70
C TRP A 206 -12.79 0.47 -6.53
N ALA A 207 -13.49 0.77 -7.62
CA ALA A 207 -14.93 1.04 -7.57
C ALA A 207 -15.73 -0.18 -7.07
N LEU A 208 -15.23 -1.39 -7.35
CA LEU A 208 -15.80 -2.64 -6.84
C LEU A 208 -15.43 -2.91 -5.38
N LEU A 209 -14.23 -2.50 -4.95
CA LEU A 209 -13.69 -2.73 -3.60
C LEU A 209 -14.22 -1.73 -2.55
N GLU A 210 -14.36 -0.45 -2.91
CA GLU A 210 -14.73 0.63 -1.98
C GLU A 210 -16.04 0.35 -1.18
N PRO A 211 -17.11 -0.22 -1.78
CA PRO A 211 -18.30 -0.62 -1.02
C PRO A 211 -18.01 -1.65 0.08
N TRP A 212 -17.04 -2.55 -0.11
CA TRP A 212 -16.65 -3.52 0.91
C TRP A 212 -15.91 -2.84 2.06
N LEU A 213 -14.96 -1.96 1.74
CA LEU A 213 -14.21 -1.19 2.73
C LEU A 213 -15.13 -0.35 3.63
N ARG A 214 -16.18 0.26 3.06
CA ARG A 214 -17.16 1.06 3.80
C ARG A 214 -18.10 0.23 4.69
N ARG A 215 -18.38 -1.02 4.29
CA ARG A 215 -19.32 -1.90 5.02
C ARG A 215 -18.64 -2.68 6.15
N PHE A 216 -17.32 -2.88 6.06
CA PHE A 216 -16.58 -3.61 7.07
C PHE A 216 -16.52 -2.83 8.39
N ASP A 217 -16.74 -3.53 9.51
CA ASP A 217 -16.65 -2.96 10.86
C ASP A 217 -15.19 -2.92 11.33
N TRP A 218 -14.53 -1.81 11.06
CA TRP A 218 -13.15 -1.55 11.45
C TRP A 218 -12.95 -1.24 12.95
N SER A 219 -13.99 -1.34 13.78
CA SER A 219 -13.88 -1.18 15.24
C SER A 219 -13.54 -2.47 15.98
N VAL A 220 -13.54 -3.61 15.27
CA VAL A 220 -13.21 -4.93 15.82
C VAL A 220 -11.77 -4.94 16.33
N SER A 221 -11.52 -5.67 17.43
CA SER A 221 -10.18 -5.79 17.99
C SER A 221 -9.23 -6.55 17.05
N GLY A 222 -7.93 -6.31 17.17
CA GLY A 222 -6.89 -7.01 16.40
C GLY A 222 -6.72 -6.60 14.92
N VAL A 223 -7.60 -5.75 14.35
CA VAL A 223 -7.48 -5.31 12.95
C VAL A 223 -6.94 -3.89 12.76
N ALA A 224 -6.54 -3.20 13.84
CA ALA A 224 -6.08 -1.81 13.79
C ALA A 224 -4.92 -1.60 12.81
N ARG A 225 -3.95 -2.52 12.77
CA ARG A 225 -2.82 -2.47 11.84
C ARG A 225 -3.24 -2.66 10.37
N LEU A 226 -4.20 -3.55 10.11
CA LEU A 226 -4.77 -3.77 8.78
C LEU A 226 -5.56 -2.54 8.32
N ARG A 227 -6.34 -1.95 9.22
CA ARG A 227 -7.06 -0.68 8.98
C ARG A 227 -6.10 0.44 8.62
N PHE A 228 -5.02 0.59 9.39
CA PHE A 228 -3.98 1.59 9.15
C PHE A 228 -3.44 1.50 7.72
N TRP A 229 -2.96 0.33 7.31
CA TRP A 229 -2.39 0.16 5.97
C TRP A 229 -3.44 0.28 4.85
N THR A 230 -4.67 -0.16 5.11
CA THR A 230 -5.79 0.02 4.19
C THR A 230 -6.06 1.52 3.97
N LEU A 231 -6.04 2.34 5.01
CA LEU A 231 -6.20 3.80 4.89
C LEU A 231 -5.03 4.46 4.15
N ILE A 232 -3.80 3.98 4.33
CA ILE A 232 -2.63 4.46 3.56
C ILE A 232 -2.83 4.21 2.06
N ALA A 233 -3.26 3.01 1.68
CA ALA A 233 -3.51 2.66 0.28
C ALA A 233 -4.76 3.37 -0.28
N ALA A 234 -5.83 3.50 0.50
CA ALA A 234 -7.02 4.28 0.15
C ALA A 234 -6.67 5.75 -0.12
N ALA A 235 -5.80 6.35 0.69
CA ALA A 235 -5.32 7.71 0.46
C ALA A 235 -4.62 7.86 -0.90
N MET A 236 -3.77 6.89 -1.27
CA MET A 236 -3.14 6.86 -2.60
C MET A 236 -4.18 6.71 -3.72
N MET A 237 -5.18 5.85 -3.54
CA MET A 237 -6.23 5.68 -4.54
C MET A 237 -7.11 6.92 -4.72
N HIS A 238 -7.49 7.58 -3.63
CA HIS A 238 -8.23 8.84 -3.72
C HIS A 238 -7.43 9.93 -4.43
N GLU A 239 -6.09 9.93 -4.32
CA GLU A 239 -5.21 10.79 -5.10
C GLU A 239 -5.28 10.47 -6.61
N VAL A 240 -5.20 9.17 -6.98
CA VAL A 240 -5.34 8.68 -8.38
C VAL A 240 -6.71 9.05 -8.98
N LEU A 241 -7.76 9.08 -8.15
CA LEU A 241 -9.12 9.47 -8.53
C LEU A 241 -9.34 11.00 -8.51
N GLY A 242 -8.30 11.81 -8.27
CA GLY A 242 -8.41 13.26 -8.21
C GLY A 242 -9.22 13.78 -7.00
N ASN A 243 -9.53 12.94 -6.02
CA ASN A 243 -10.26 13.28 -4.81
C ASN A 243 -9.31 13.61 -3.65
N ILE A 244 -8.63 14.75 -3.75
CA ILE A 244 -7.65 15.20 -2.76
C ILE A 244 -8.25 15.35 -1.34
N PRO A 245 -9.49 15.85 -1.13
CA PRO A 245 -10.09 15.89 0.20
C PRO A 245 -10.20 14.51 0.85
N ALA A 246 -10.65 13.50 0.12
CA ALA A 246 -10.72 12.12 0.63
C ALA A 246 -9.33 11.53 0.85
N ALA A 247 -8.36 11.80 -0.04
CA ALA A 247 -6.97 11.38 0.12
C ALA A 247 -6.36 11.90 1.45
N ARG A 248 -6.57 13.19 1.74
CA ARG A 248 -6.13 13.81 2.98
C ARG A 248 -6.86 13.27 4.21
N ALA A 249 -8.18 13.07 4.11
CA ALA A 249 -8.98 12.53 5.20
C ALA A 249 -8.49 11.13 5.60
N ALA A 250 -8.30 10.23 4.62
CA ALA A 250 -7.79 8.88 4.86
C ALA A 250 -6.38 8.90 5.46
N ALA A 251 -5.47 9.75 4.96
CA ALA A 251 -4.11 9.85 5.49
C ALA A 251 -4.07 10.43 6.91
N ARG A 252 -4.94 11.40 7.25
CA ARG A 252 -5.07 11.93 8.62
C ARG A 252 -5.66 10.90 9.58
N GLU A 253 -6.66 10.16 9.13
CA GLU A 253 -7.23 9.07 9.92
C GLU A 253 -6.17 8.00 10.20
N ALA A 254 -5.37 7.62 9.19
CA ALA A 254 -4.24 6.73 9.37
C ALA A 254 -3.23 7.27 10.40
N GLU A 255 -2.89 8.57 10.35
CA GLU A 255 -2.01 9.19 11.38
C GLU A 255 -2.61 9.06 12.79
N SER A 256 -3.91 9.31 12.95
CA SER A 256 -4.59 9.20 14.25
C SER A 256 -4.66 7.78 14.81
N LEU A 257 -4.59 6.78 13.91
CA LEU A 257 -4.63 5.35 14.23
C LEU A 257 -3.23 4.71 14.31
N ALA A 258 -2.16 5.48 14.11
CA ALA A 258 -0.81 4.96 14.15
C ALA A 258 -0.50 4.39 15.54
N VAL A 259 -0.36 3.07 15.63
CA VAL A 259 -0.13 2.34 16.88
C VAL A 259 1.30 2.49 17.41
N ASP A 260 2.23 2.89 16.54
CA ASP A 260 3.65 3.06 16.85
C ASP A 260 4.25 4.23 16.05
N ALA A 261 5.43 4.70 16.47
CA ALA A 261 6.10 5.83 15.84
C ALA A 261 6.50 5.54 14.37
N GLY A 262 6.81 4.30 14.00
CA GLY A 262 7.11 3.94 12.61
C GLY A 262 5.89 4.03 11.70
N SER A 263 4.75 3.50 12.15
CA SER A 263 3.46 3.68 11.49
C SER A 263 3.10 5.16 11.34
N ARG A 264 3.40 5.98 12.35
CA ARG A 264 3.18 7.44 12.27
C ARG A 264 4.05 8.09 11.20
N VAL A 265 5.31 7.69 11.04
CA VAL A 265 6.18 8.18 9.95
C VAL A 265 5.57 7.86 8.59
N VAL A 266 5.04 6.64 8.38
CA VAL A 266 4.37 6.27 7.11
C VAL A 266 3.20 7.21 6.81
N ALA A 267 2.33 7.47 7.79
CA ALA A 267 1.17 8.35 7.60
C ALA A 267 1.58 9.80 7.32
N LEU A 268 2.61 10.31 8.02
CA LEU A 268 3.14 11.65 7.78
C LEU A 268 3.78 11.80 6.40
N CYS A 269 4.55 10.81 5.93
CA CYS A 269 5.06 10.78 4.56
C CYS A 269 3.91 10.75 3.53
N ARG A 270 2.85 10.00 3.79
CA ARG A 270 1.66 9.97 2.93
C ARG A 270 0.96 11.33 2.89
N LEU A 271 0.81 12.00 4.04
CA LEU A 271 0.27 13.36 4.13
C LEU A 271 1.14 14.35 3.34
N ALA A 272 2.45 14.36 3.57
CA ALA A 272 3.38 15.18 2.80
C ALA A 272 3.14 14.99 1.29
N ALA A 273 3.16 13.75 0.82
CA ALA A 273 2.94 13.44 -0.59
C ALA A 273 1.58 13.95 -1.14
N THR A 274 0.49 13.94 -0.34
CA THR A 274 -0.79 14.55 -0.78
C THR A 274 -0.73 16.08 -0.93
N PHE A 275 0.07 16.77 -0.12
CA PHE A 275 0.30 18.22 -0.25
C PHE A 275 1.22 18.54 -1.43
N ARG A 276 2.22 17.69 -1.71
CA ARG A 276 3.03 17.79 -2.93
C ARG A 276 2.16 17.69 -4.19
N ALA A 277 1.23 16.74 -4.23
CA ALA A 277 0.36 16.50 -5.40
C ALA A 277 -0.49 17.72 -5.80
N VAL A 278 -0.78 18.63 -4.86
CA VAL A 278 -1.52 19.89 -5.12
C VAL A 278 -0.65 21.14 -5.10
N SER A 279 0.67 20.99 -5.05
CA SER A 279 1.62 22.10 -5.06
C SER A 279 1.47 23.04 -3.85
N GLU A 280 1.29 22.48 -2.64
CA GLU A 280 1.32 23.19 -1.36
C GLU A 280 2.65 22.91 -0.63
N PRO A 281 3.76 23.60 -0.96
CA PRO A 281 5.11 23.27 -0.48
C PRO A 281 5.33 23.49 1.02
N GLU A 282 4.68 24.50 1.60
CA GLU A 282 4.80 24.80 3.04
C GLU A 282 4.20 23.67 3.89
N ALA A 283 3.01 23.19 3.49
CA ALA A 283 2.38 22.04 4.14
C ALA A 283 3.17 20.75 3.90
N HIS A 284 3.69 20.52 2.69
CA HIS A 284 4.58 19.39 2.41
C HIS A 284 5.78 19.38 3.38
N ALA A 285 6.46 20.51 3.52
CA ALA A 285 7.62 20.67 4.40
C ALA A 285 7.26 20.45 5.88
N GLU A 286 6.12 20.95 6.35
CA GLU A 286 5.68 20.74 7.73
C GLU A 286 5.50 19.25 8.06
N PHE A 287 4.78 18.51 7.21
CA PHE A 287 4.54 17.08 7.43
C PHE A 287 5.81 16.25 7.29
N LEU A 288 6.70 16.62 6.35
CA LEU A 288 8.00 15.98 6.20
C LEU A 288 8.89 16.20 7.44
N ALA A 289 8.92 17.41 7.99
CA ALA A 289 9.66 17.72 9.22
C ALA A 289 9.14 16.89 10.41
N ARG A 290 7.82 16.76 10.57
CA ARG A 290 7.21 15.90 11.59
C ARG A 290 7.56 14.43 11.39
N ALA A 291 7.57 13.96 10.14
CA ALA A 291 7.95 12.58 9.80
C ALA A 291 9.42 12.31 10.18
N ARG A 292 10.31 13.25 9.89
CA ARG A 292 11.73 13.20 10.25
C ARG A 292 11.91 13.15 11.77
N THR A 293 11.29 14.06 12.52
CA THR A 293 11.36 14.06 14.00
C THR A 293 10.85 12.75 14.59
N ALA A 294 9.76 12.19 14.05
CA ALA A 294 9.25 10.89 14.51
C ALA A 294 10.21 9.73 14.16
N TYR A 295 10.91 9.80 13.04
CA TYR A 295 11.87 8.79 12.62
C TYR A 295 13.19 8.82 13.40
N GLU A 296 13.65 10.01 13.81
CA GLU A 296 14.87 10.19 14.60
C GLU A 296 14.82 9.50 15.97
N THR A 297 13.61 9.22 16.49
CA THR A 297 13.43 8.46 17.74
C THR A 297 13.49 6.95 17.55
N LEU A 298 13.56 6.47 16.31
CA LEU A 298 13.48 5.04 15.97
C LEU A 298 14.86 4.44 15.73
N ASN A 299 15.04 3.21 16.21
CA ASN A 299 16.10 2.34 15.70
C ASN A 299 15.53 1.45 14.59
N VAL A 300 15.88 1.76 13.34
CA VAL A 300 15.39 1.02 12.16
C VAL A 300 15.65 -0.49 12.21
N ARG A 301 16.69 -0.96 12.94
CA ARG A 301 16.98 -2.40 13.08
C ARG A 301 15.94 -3.14 13.89
N ASP A 302 15.32 -2.45 14.84
CA ASP A 302 14.36 -3.02 15.78
C ASP A 302 12.93 -2.95 15.22
N LEU A 303 12.75 -2.32 14.05
CA LEU A 303 11.46 -2.20 13.39
C LEU A 303 11.01 -3.53 12.75
N PRO A 304 9.69 -3.78 12.74
CA PRO A 304 9.05 -4.81 11.92
C PRO A 304 9.44 -4.66 10.44
N ALA A 305 9.46 -5.77 9.70
CA ALA A 305 9.97 -5.82 8.32
C ALA A 305 9.31 -4.82 7.37
N ASP A 306 8.01 -4.60 7.48
CA ASP A 306 7.24 -3.65 6.67
C ASP A 306 7.55 -2.17 6.96
N LEU A 307 8.14 -1.88 8.12
CA LEU A 307 8.59 -0.54 8.53
C LEU A 307 10.10 -0.33 8.35
N ARG A 308 10.87 -1.35 7.97
CA ARG A 308 12.33 -1.17 7.73
C ARG A 308 12.62 -0.29 6.52
N LEU A 309 11.65 -0.09 5.62
CA LEU A 309 11.79 0.78 4.44
C LEU A 309 11.49 2.27 4.70
N LEU A 310 11.20 2.65 5.94
CA LEU A 310 11.01 4.06 6.32
C LEU A 310 12.11 5.03 5.81
N PRO A 311 13.42 4.67 5.81
CA PRO A 311 14.43 5.58 5.27
C PRO A 311 14.19 5.89 3.78
N LEU A 312 13.70 4.94 2.98
CA LEU A 312 13.41 5.18 1.57
C LEU A 312 12.16 6.05 1.39
N TYR A 313 11.10 5.82 2.18
CA TYR A 313 9.88 6.65 2.12
C TYR A 313 10.18 8.11 2.47
N LEU A 314 10.99 8.33 3.52
CA LEU A 314 11.44 9.67 3.89
C LEU A 314 12.37 10.27 2.84
N ALA A 315 13.32 9.50 2.30
CA ALA A 315 14.26 10.01 1.31
C ALA A 315 13.56 10.43 0.01
N GLU A 316 12.53 9.69 -0.42
CA GLU A 316 11.70 10.02 -1.58
C GLU A 316 10.96 11.36 -1.38
N GLU A 317 10.38 11.58 -0.21
CA GLU A 317 9.70 12.84 0.10
C GLU A 317 10.70 13.99 0.33
N SER A 318 11.85 13.74 0.96
CA SER A 318 12.93 14.72 1.13
C SER A 318 13.47 15.22 -0.19
N VAL A 319 13.84 14.34 -1.12
CA VAL A 319 14.34 14.77 -2.44
C VAL A 319 13.26 15.52 -3.23
N SER A 320 12.00 15.14 -3.07
CA SER A 320 10.86 15.83 -3.70
C SER A 320 10.58 17.22 -3.12
N GLY A 321 10.90 17.43 -1.83
CA GLY A 321 10.84 18.72 -1.15
C GLY A 321 12.08 19.60 -1.35
N GLY A 322 13.10 19.11 -2.08
CA GLY A 322 14.36 19.82 -2.30
C GLY A 322 15.44 19.62 -1.23
N GLU A 323 15.20 18.75 -0.23
CA GLU A 323 16.14 18.43 0.83
C GLU A 323 17.13 17.34 0.41
N VAL A 324 17.97 17.65 -0.58
CA VAL A 324 18.85 16.69 -1.27
C VAL A 324 19.82 15.97 -0.32
N ASP A 325 20.48 16.72 0.59
CA ASP A 325 21.46 16.13 1.51
C ASP A 325 20.79 15.26 2.58
N GLY A 326 19.60 15.66 3.04
CA GLY A 326 18.79 14.86 3.96
C GLY A 326 18.36 13.53 3.32
N ALA A 327 17.94 13.56 2.06
CA ALA A 327 17.62 12.36 1.30
C ALA A 327 18.85 11.44 1.11
N ALA A 328 20.02 12.01 0.82
CA ALA A 328 21.27 11.26 0.68
C ALA A 328 21.65 10.54 1.99
N ALA A 329 21.54 11.20 3.14
CA ALA A 329 21.82 10.59 4.45
C ALA A 329 20.88 9.41 4.76
N LEU A 330 19.59 9.54 4.44
CA LEU A 330 18.61 8.47 4.62
C LEU A 330 18.87 7.28 3.67
N LEU A 331 19.31 7.55 2.44
CA LEU A 331 19.68 6.51 1.49
C LEU A 331 20.92 5.73 1.94
N VAL A 332 21.93 6.40 2.50
CA VAL A 332 23.08 5.75 3.14
C VAL A 332 22.61 4.85 4.29
N ARG A 333 21.72 5.36 5.16
CA ARG A 333 21.14 4.57 6.25
C ARG A 333 20.44 3.30 5.75
N TYR A 334 19.67 3.37 4.67
CA TYR A 334 19.07 2.19 4.05
C TYR A 334 20.14 1.19 3.59
N ARG A 335 21.15 1.65 2.84
CA ARG A 335 22.20 0.79 2.26
C ARG A 335 23.08 0.11 3.32
N GLU A 336 23.37 0.79 4.42
CA GLU A 336 24.27 0.28 5.46
C GLU A 336 23.57 -0.54 6.54
N VAL A 337 22.28 -0.30 6.76
CA VAL A 337 21.55 -0.90 7.89
C VAL A 337 20.45 -1.84 7.43
N VAL A 338 19.66 -1.44 6.45
CA VAL A 338 18.44 -2.18 6.06
C VAL A 338 18.76 -3.23 5.01
N ALA A 339 19.41 -2.84 3.91
CA ALA A 339 19.71 -3.74 2.80
C ALA A 339 20.54 -4.97 3.20
N PRO A 340 21.59 -4.86 4.05
CA PRO A 340 22.40 -6.02 4.44
C PRO A 340 21.67 -6.98 5.38
N ALA A 341 20.65 -6.50 6.11
CA ALA A 341 19.84 -7.28 7.02
C ALA A 341 18.54 -7.80 6.38
N ALA A 342 18.36 -7.57 5.07
CA ALA A 342 17.17 -8.00 4.35
C ALA A 342 17.19 -9.53 4.16
N ASN A 343 16.20 -10.21 4.73
CA ASN A 343 15.93 -11.61 4.48
C ASN A 343 14.60 -11.74 3.73
N VAL A 344 14.61 -11.34 2.46
CA VAL A 344 13.44 -11.32 1.59
C VAL A 344 13.78 -11.95 0.24
N PRO A 345 12.78 -12.46 -0.51
CA PRO A 345 13.00 -13.01 -1.85
C PRO A 345 13.68 -12.02 -2.80
N GLU A 346 14.45 -12.54 -3.76
CA GLU A 346 15.19 -11.74 -4.74
C GLU A 346 14.30 -10.72 -5.47
N ARG A 347 13.09 -11.11 -5.87
CA ARG A 347 12.13 -10.22 -6.54
C ARG A 347 11.75 -9.01 -5.69
N GLU A 348 11.50 -9.25 -4.40
CA GLU A 348 11.16 -8.20 -3.43
C GLU A 348 12.36 -7.30 -3.16
N PHE A 349 13.56 -7.88 -3.00
CA PHE A 349 14.78 -7.12 -2.84
C PHE A 349 15.07 -6.23 -4.06
N ALA A 350 14.92 -6.76 -5.29
CA ALA A 350 15.08 -5.99 -6.52
C ALA A 350 14.14 -4.79 -6.60
N ARG A 351 12.89 -4.92 -6.10
CA ARG A 351 11.96 -3.80 -5.98
C ARG A 351 12.47 -2.75 -5.00
N TRP A 352 13.03 -3.15 -3.85
CA TRP A 352 13.62 -2.22 -2.88
C TRP A 352 14.85 -1.52 -3.46
N SER A 353 15.72 -2.24 -4.18
CA SER A 353 16.84 -1.66 -4.91
C SER A 353 16.38 -0.65 -5.95
N ALA A 354 15.34 -0.94 -6.73
CA ALA A 354 14.78 0.00 -7.69
C ALA A 354 14.22 1.28 -7.04
N MET A 355 13.68 1.19 -5.81
CA MET A 355 13.32 2.39 -5.02
C MET A 355 14.55 3.21 -4.66
N ALA A 356 15.58 2.56 -4.12
CA ALA A 356 16.83 3.20 -3.74
C ALA A 356 17.53 3.87 -4.94
N ASP A 357 17.59 3.18 -6.09
CA ASP A 357 18.13 3.70 -7.34
C ASP A 357 17.32 4.90 -7.86
N SER A 358 15.99 4.83 -7.76
CA SER A 358 15.11 5.93 -8.13
C SER A 358 15.35 7.18 -7.27
N ILE A 359 15.64 7.01 -5.97
CA ILE A 359 15.96 8.11 -5.05
C ILE A 359 17.37 8.67 -5.34
N GLU A 360 18.37 7.80 -5.51
CA GLU A 360 19.73 8.18 -5.89
C GLU A 360 19.73 8.98 -7.21
N ALA A 361 18.98 8.52 -8.21
CA ALA A 361 18.85 9.20 -9.49
C ALA A 361 18.28 10.62 -9.33
N ARG A 362 17.26 10.80 -8.47
CA ARG A 362 16.70 12.13 -8.17
C ARG A 362 17.70 13.02 -7.43
N ILE A 363 18.48 12.47 -6.50
CA ILE A 363 19.54 13.20 -5.78
C ILE A 363 20.60 13.70 -6.77
N ARG A 364 21.04 12.84 -7.70
CA ARG A 364 22.02 13.19 -8.73
C ARG A 364 21.49 14.23 -9.70
N HIS A 365 20.26 14.04 -10.19
CA HIS A 365 19.58 15.02 -11.03
C HIS A 365 19.48 16.39 -10.35
N ALA A 366 19.11 16.43 -9.06
CA ALA A 366 19.05 17.67 -8.28
C ALA A 366 20.42 18.32 -8.02
N ARG A 367 21.53 17.60 -8.28
CA ARG A 367 22.91 18.09 -8.22
C ARG A 367 23.51 18.31 -9.62
N ASP A 368 22.66 18.40 -10.66
CA ASP A 368 23.04 18.57 -12.06
C ASP A 368 23.92 17.42 -12.62
N ASP A 369 23.88 16.22 -12.02
CA ASP A 369 24.54 14.99 -12.50
C ASP A 369 23.55 14.12 -13.30
N ASP A 370 23.07 14.62 -14.43
CA ASP A 370 22.17 13.87 -15.32
C ASP A 370 22.83 12.63 -15.93
N ALA A 371 24.14 12.69 -16.16
CA ALA A 371 24.93 11.58 -16.71
C ALA A 371 24.91 10.37 -15.76
N GLY A 372 25.07 10.61 -14.45
CA GLY A 372 24.94 9.57 -13.42
C GLY A 372 23.49 9.20 -13.08
N ALA A 373 22.54 10.13 -13.19
CA ALA A 373 21.13 9.88 -12.86
C ALA A 373 20.42 8.98 -13.90
N LEU A 374 20.68 9.20 -15.20
CA LEU A 374 19.96 8.54 -16.29
C LEU A 374 19.99 6.99 -16.21
N PRO A 375 21.16 6.34 -16.05
CA PRO A 375 21.24 4.88 -15.97
C PRO A 375 20.41 4.30 -14.82
N LEU A 376 20.39 4.99 -13.68
CA LEU A 376 19.63 4.59 -12.49
C LEU A 376 18.12 4.74 -12.71
N PHE A 377 17.67 5.84 -13.32
CA PHE A 377 16.27 6.00 -13.71
C PHE A 377 15.82 4.89 -14.68
N VAL A 378 16.65 4.55 -15.67
CA VAL A 378 16.35 3.48 -16.64
C VAL A 378 16.27 2.12 -15.96
N SER A 379 17.24 1.79 -15.11
CA SER A 379 17.26 0.54 -14.33
C SER A 379 16.00 0.41 -13.47
N ALA A 380 15.68 1.44 -12.67
CA ALA A 380 14.49 1.44 -11.83
C ALA A 380 13.20 1.31 -12.65
N PHE A 381 13.11 2.00 -13.80
CA PHE A 381 11.96 1.90 -14.70
C PHE A 381 11.79 0.48 -15.24
N GLN A 382 12.87 -0.15 -15.69
CA GLN A 382 12.85 -1.53 -16.18
C GLN A 382 12.41 -2.51 -15.11
N THR A 383 12.91 -2.37 -13.88
CA THR A 383 12.50 -3.23 -12.77
C THR A 383 11.02 -3.07 -12.43
N PHE A 384 10.53 -1.85 -12.23
CA PHE A 384 9.11 -1.64 -11.89
C PHE A 384 8.17 -2.04 -13.02
N SER A 385 8.52 -1.74 -14.28
CA SER A 385 7.70 -2.13 -15.44
C SER A 385 7.66 -3.65 -15.63
N ALA A 386 8.80 -4.34 -15.54
CA ALA A 386 8.87 -5.79 -15.65
C ALA A 386 8.14 -6.50 -14.50
N GLN A 387 8.16 -5.92 -13.30
CA GLN A 387 7.47 -6.49 -12.15
C GLN A 387 5.99 -6.10 -12.05
N GLY A 388 5.49 -5.19 -12.89
CA GLY A 388 4.08 -4.77 -12.93
C GLY A 388 3.70 -3.59 -12.03
N TYR A 389 4.65 -2.94 -11.34
CA TYR A 389 4.40 -1.76 -10.48
C TYR A 389 4.18 -0.49 -11.32
N ARG A 390 3.02 -0.43 -11.99
CA ARG A 390 2.65 0.56 -12.99
C ARG A 390 2.77 1.99 -12.47
N ARG A 391 2.27 2.31 -11.27
CA ARG A 391 2.34 3.66 -10.69
C ARG A 391 3.78 4.17 -10.59
N ARG A 392 4.70 3.33 -10.11
CA ARG A 392 6.12 3.68 -9.95
C ARG A 392 6.84 3.77 -11.30
N ALA A 393 6.55 2.84 -12.21
CA ALA A 393 7.09 2.87 -13.56
C ALA A 393 6.66 4.14 -14.32
N VAL A 394 5.40 4.59 -14.17
CA VAL A 394 4.92 5.83 -14.80
C VAL A 394 5.63 7.05 -14.24
N ALA A 395 5.80 7.16 -12.92
CA ALA A 395 6.52 8.28 -12.32
C ALA A 395 7.94 8.41 -12.92
N LEU A 396 8.62 7.28 -13.13
CA LEU A 396 9.92 7.24 -13.80
C LEU A 396 9.85 7.51 -15.30
N ALA A 397 8.83 7.00 -15.99
CA ALA A 397 8.63 7.23 -17.42
C ALA A 397 8.42 8.73 -17.71
N LEU A 398 7.64 9.44 -16.90
CA LEU A 398 7.43 10.88 -17.05
C LEU A 398 8.75 11.67 -16.90
N LEU A 399 9.57 11.31 -15.91
CA LEU A 399 10.90 11.90 -15.72
C LEU A 399 11.83 11.60 -16.91
N LEU A 400 11.90 10.33 -17.32
CA LEU A 400 12.72 9.90 -18.45
C LEU A 400 12.27 10.54 -19.78
N ALA A 401 10.96 10.72 -19.98
CA ALA A 401 10.42 11.44 -21.13
C ALA A 401 10.92 12.88 -21.16
N ARG A 402 10.92 13.56 -20.01
CA ARG A 402 11.41 14.94 -19.87
C ARG A 402 12.90 15.06 -20.15
N LEU A 403 13.71 14.19 -19.56
CA LEU A 403 15.17 14.26 -19.65
C LEU A 403 15.72 13.81 -21.01
N THR A 404 15.03 12.88 -21.68
CA THR A 404 15.56 12.23 -22.90
C THR A 404 14.80 12.55 -24.17
N ALA A 405 13.61 13.18 -24.07
CA ALA A 405 12.67 13.38 -25.16
C ALA A 405 12.28 12.09 -25.93
N LYS A 406 12.52 10.90 -25.35
CA LYS A 406 12.21 9.62 -26.00
C LYS A 406 10.73 9.29 -25.88
N LYS A 407 10.05 9.25 -27.02
CA LYS A 407 8.60 8.96 -27.14
C LYS A 407 8.14 7.64 -26.53
N ARG A 408 9.02 6.64 -26.37
CA ARG A 408 8.67 5.36 -25.72
C ARG A 408 8.18 5.53 -24.28
N TYR A 409 8.74 6.49 -23.54
CA TYR A 409 8.37 6.72 -22.15
C TYR A 409 7.05 7.50 -22.03
N GLU A 410 6.84 8.47 -22.92
CA GLU A 410 5.55 9.18 -23.05
C GLU A 410 4.43 8.20 -23.41
N ARG A 411 4.65 7.30 -24.37
CA ARG A 411 3.68 6.26 -24.74
C ARG A 411 3.35 5.34 -23.57
N TYR A 412 4.37 4.88 -22.83
CA TYR A 412 4.14 4.07 -21.64
C TYR A 412 3.27 4.81 -20.61
N ALA A 413 3.57 6.08 -20.34
CA ALA A 413 2.77 6.88 -19.42
C ALA A 413 1.33 7.09 -19.92
N GLU A 414 1.13 7.33 -21.22
CA GLU A 414 -0.20 7.45 -21.84
C GLU A 414 -1.03 6.17 -21.71
N GLU A 415 -0.45 5.03 -22.10
CA GLU A 415 -1.08 3.72 -21.93
C GLU A 415 -1.36 3.45 -20.46
N ALA A 416 -0.47 3.88 -19.56
CA ALA A 416 -0.57 3.56 -18.15
C ALA A 416 -1.59 4.41 -17.37
N LEU A 417 -1.86 5.62 -17.83
CA LEU A 417 -2.74 6.60 -17.19
C LEU A 417 -4.08 6.73 -17.93
N CYS A 418 -4.43 5.81 -18.83
CA CYS A 418 -5.64 5.92 -19.66
C CYS A 418 -6.94 6.05 -18.85
N ASP A 419 -7.02 5.37 -17.70
CA ASP A 419 -8.24 5.28 -16.87
C ASP A 419 -8.18 6.15 -15.61
N VAL A 420 -7.08 6.91 -15.38
CA VAL A 420 -6.94 7.73 -14.17
C VAL A 420 -7.59 9.11 -14.33
N ASP A 421 -7.92 9.74 -13.21
CA ASP A 421 -8.54 11.07 -13.24
C ASP A 421 -7.54 12.13 -13.76
N PRO A 422 -7.93 13.03 -14.68
CA PRO A 422 -7.05 14.07 -15.21
C PRO A 422 -6.49 15.04 -14.15
N ARG A 423 -7.10 15.14 -12.97
CA ARG A 423 -6.61 15.95 -11.84
C ARG A 423 -5.47 15.29 -11.09
N TYR A 424 -5.26 13.98 -11.29
CA TYR A 424 -4.12 13.29 -10.71
C TYR A 424 -2.81 13.90 -11.21
N TRP A 425 -1.83 14.09 -10.33
CA TRP A 425 -0.62 14.85 -10.67
C TRP A 425 0.17 14.21 -11.83
N MET A 426 0.22 12.88 -11.93
CA MET A 426 0.90 12.23 -13.08
C MET A 426 0.17 12.43 -14.40
N ALA A 427 -1.16 12.49 -14.39
CA ALA A 427 -1.94 12.81 -15.58
C ALA A 427 -1.71 14.27 -16.01
N ARG A 428 -1.62 15.19 -15.04
CA ARG A 428 -1.25 16.60 -15.29
C ARG A 428 0.15 16.71 -15.87
N GLU A 429 1.13 16.02 -15.30
CA GLU A 429 2.51 16.00 -15.82
C GLU A 429 2.59 15.44 -17.24
N LEU A 430 1.82 14.41 -17.57
CA LEU A 430 1.74 13.89 -18.94
C LEU A 430 1.12 14.91 -19.90
N ALA A 431 0.05 15.60 -19.49
CA ALA A 431 -0.57 16.66 -20.28
C ALA A 431 0.40 17.82 -20.53
N ASP A 432 1.16 18.21 -19.51
CA ASP A 432 2.19 19.24 -19.61
C ASP A 432 3.31 18.82 -20.57
N LEU A 433 3.81 17.58 -20.48
CA LEU A 433 4.82 17.02 -21.40
C LEU A 433 4.38 17.03 -22.87
N ARG A 434 3.10 16.78 -23.13
CA ARG A 434 2.53 16.76 -24.49
C ARG A 434 2.26 18.17 -25.04
N GLY A 435 2.52 19.22 -24.26
CA GLY A 435 2.12 20.58 -24.61
C GLY A 435 0.59 20.76 -24.62
N ALA A 436 -0.16 19.83 -24.02
CA ALA A 436 -1.61 19.92 -23.85
C ALA A 436 -2.00 20.75 -22.61
N GLY A 437 -1.04 21.05 -21.73
CA GLY A 437 -1.24 21.85 -20.51
C GLY A 437 -1.30 23.37 -20.74
N ALA A 438 -0.65 23.91 -21.78
CA ALA A 438 -0.80 25.32 -22.15
C ALA A 438 -1.84 25.43 -23.27
N PRO A 439 -2.98 26.12 -23.07
CA PRO A 439 -3.93 26.34 -24.15
C PRO A 439 -3.20 27.02 -25.31
N ALA A 440 -3.37 26.54 -26.54
CA ALA A 440 -2.78 27.20 -27.71
C ALA A 440 -3.34 28.63 -27.81
N LEU A 441 -2.49 29.61 -27.48
CA LEU A 441 -2.84 31.01 -27.53
C LEU A 441 -2.42 31.59 -28.87
N THR A 442 -3.32 32.35 -29.47
CA THR A 442 -2.95 33.26 -30.55
C THR A 442 -2.01 34.35 -30.01
N PRO A 443 -1.19 34.99 -30.86
CA PRO A 443 -0.32 36.10 -30.43
C PRO A 443 -1.07 37.19 -29.66
N THR A 444 -2.31 37.48 -30.10
CA THR A 444 -3.20 38.44 -29.45
C THR A 444 -3.67 37.98 -28.06
N GLU A 445 -4.02 36.71 -27.89
CA GLU A 445 -4.44 36.18 -26.59
C GLU A 445 -3.28 36.16 -25.60
N SER A 446 -2.06 35.82 -26.05
CA SER A 446 -0.85 35.86 -25.21
C SER A 446 -0.55 37.27 -24.69
N GLU A 447 -0.64 38.29 -25.56
CA GLU A 447 -0.46 39.69 -25.17
C GLU A 447 -1.49 40.14 -24.14
N ILE A 448 -2.76 39.80 -24.36
CA ILE A 448 -3.86 40.15 -23.45
C ILE A 448 -3.69 39.42 -22.11
N LEU A 449 -3.36 38.13 -22.13
CA LEU A 449 -3.13 37.34 -20.93
C LEU A 449 -1.97 37.90 -20.10
N ALA A 450 -0.86 38.27 -20.73
CA ALA A 450 0.28 38.88 -20.05
C ALA A 450 -0.10 40.21 -19.36
N MET A 451 -0.95 41.02 -19.99
CA MET A 451 -1.45 42.25 -19.38
C MET A 451 -2.45 42.00 -18.25
N VAL A 452 -3.28 40.96 -18.37
CA VAL A 452 -4.20 40.52 -17.30
C VAL A 452 -3.41 40.06 -16.07
N VAL A 453 -2.38 39.22 -16.25
CA VAL A 453 -1.48 38.76 -15.18
C VAL A 453 -0.75 39.93 -14.52
N ARG A 454 -0.38 40.98 -15.28
CA ARG A 454 0.20 42.23 -14.77
C ARG A 454 -0.81 43.18 -14.12
N GLY A 455 -2.05 42.74 -13.90
CA GLY A 455 -3.08 43.52 -13.20
C GLY A 455 -3.81 44.57 -14.05
N ARG A 456 -3.53 44.71 -15.35
CA ARG A 456 -4.15 45.75 -16.21
C ARG A 456 -5.65 45.55 -16.41
N THR A 457 -6.42 46.61 -16.22
CA THR A 457 -7.87 46.65 -16.48
C THR A 457 -8.18 46.55 -17.96
N TYR A 458 -9.42 46.17 -18.31
CA TYR A 458 -9.83 46.04 -19.72
C TYR A 458 -9.70 47.37 -20.49
N LYS A 459 -9.92 48.51 -19.82
CA LYS A 459 -9.75 49.84 -20.40
C LYS A 459 -8.29 50.17 -20.69
N GLU A 460 -7.36 49.82 -19.79
CA GLU A 460 -5.92 50.00 -20.01
C GLU A 460 -5.40 49.10 -21.14
N ILE A 461 -5.85 47.84 -21.18
CA ILE A 461 -5.49 46.90 -22.26
C ILE A 461 -6.02 47.42 -23.60
N ALA A 462 -7.26 47.90 -23.63
CA ALA A 462 -7.90 48.46 -24.81
C ALA A 462 -7.17 49.68 -25.34
N ALA A 463 -6.81 50.62 -24.46
CA ALA A 463 -6.02 51.81 -24.80
C ALA A 463 -4.65 51.44 -25.37
N LYS A 464 -3.95 50.48 -24.75
CA LYS A 464 -2.62 50.04 -25.17
C LYS A 464 -2.62 49.31 -26.52
N ARG A 465 -3.71 48.61 -26.86
CA ARG A 465 -3.85 47.87 -28.13
C ARG A 465 -4.65 48.62 -29.20
N HIS A 466 -5.09 49.85 -28.94
CA HIS A 466 -5.95 50.64 -29.83
C HIS A 466 -7.23 49.91 -30.28
N VAL A 467 -7.88 49.19 -29.36
CA VAL A 467 -9.14 48.46 -29.61
C VAL A 467 -10.22 48.85 -28.60
N SER A 468 -11.47 48.43 -28.83
CA SER A 468 -12.54 48.66 -27.85
C SER A 468 -12.38 47.76 -26.61
N TRP A 469 -12.84 48.24 -25.45
CA TRP A 469 -12.85 47.43 -24.22
C TRP A 469 -13.75 46.18 -24.35
N LYS A 470 -14.77 46.22 -25.21
CA LYS A 470 -15.62 45.05 -25.54
C LYS A 470 -14.81 43.98 -26.27
N THR A 471 -13.94 44.37 -27.20
CA THR A 471 -13.02 43.47 -27.91
C THR A 471 -12.07 42.76 -26.94
N VAL A 472 -11.50 43.50 -25.98
CA VAL A 472 -10.69 42.90 -24.90
C VAL A 472 -11.52 41.93 -24.07
N GLY A 473 -12.76 42.29 -23.71
CA GLY A 473 -13.67 41.41 -22.99
C GLY A 473 -13.95 40.10 -23.71
N HIS A 474 -14.13 40.12 -25.04
CA HIS A 474 -14.30 38.90 -25.85
C HIS A 474 -13.05 38.00 -25.81
N HIS A 475 -11.85 38.58 -25.92
CA HIS A 475 -10.61 37.81 -25.81
C HIS A 475 -10.42 37.23 -24.40
N VAL A 476 -10.77 37.96 -23.34
CA VAL A 476 -10.67 37.43 -21.97
C VAL A 476 -11.71 36.34 -21.72
N GLN A 477 -12.91 36.40 -22.30
CA GLN A 477 -13.86 35.29 -22.26
C GLN A 477 -13.38 34.07 -23.06
N ALA A 478 -12.69 34.28 -24.20
CA ALA A 478 -12.06 33.18 -24.92
C ALA A 478 -10.94 32.54 -24.08
N LEU A 479 -10.15 33.34 -23.38
CA LEU A 479 -9.16 32.87 -22.40
C LEU A 479 -9.83 32.10 -21.26
N PHE A 480 -10.96 32.56 -20.70
CA PHE A 480 -11.70 31.80 -19.68
C PHE A 480 -12.09 30.40 -20.17
N ARG A 481 -12.62 30.30 -21.39
CA ARG A 481 -12.95 29.00 -22.00
C ARG A 481 -11.71 28.13 -22.23
N LYS A 482 -10.62 28.72 -22.72
CA LYS A 482 -9.36 28.02 -23.01
C LYS A 482 -8.66 27.49 -21.76
N PHE A 483 -8.73 28.23 -20.65
CA PHE A 483 -8.11 27.87 -19.38
C PHE A 483 -9.08 27.14 -18.43
N GLY A 484 -10.35 26.97 -18.80
CA GLY A 484 -11.35 26.29 -17.95
C GLY A 484 -11.72 27.03 -16.67
N VAL A 485 -11.51 28.34 -16.63
CA VAL A 485 -11.69 29.21 -15.44
C VAL A 485 -12.92 30.09 -15.59
N ARG A 486 -13.45 30.59 -14.46
CA ARG A 486 -14.67 31.42 -14.43
C ARG A 486 -14.41 32.86 -14.05
N SER A 487 -13.23 33.18 -13.53
CA SER A 487 -12.88 34.52 -13.09
C SER A 487 -11.52 34.99 -13.58
N ARG A 488 -11.32 36.32 -13.56
CA ARG A 488 -10.04 36.95 -13.93
C ARG A 488 -8.92 36.58 -12.96
N ALA A 489 -9.24 36.42 -11.68
CA ALA A 489 -8.29 36.01 -10.66
C ALA A 489 -7.85 34.56 -10.89
N GLU A 490 -8.80 33.66 -11.14
CA GLU A 490 -8.51 32.27 -11.54
C GLU A 490 -7.68 32.22 -12.82
N LEU A 491 -8.01 33.01 -13.84
CA LEU A 491 -7.22 33.07 -15.09
C LEU A 491 -5.77 33.49 -14.85
N ALA A 492 -5.54 34.49 -14.00
CA ALA A 492 -4.18 34.93 -13.68
C ALA A 492 -3.41 33.88 -12.87
N ALA A 493 -4.06 33.26 -11.88
CA ALA A 493 -3.46 32.18 -11.09
C ALA A 493 -3.10 30.97 -11.97
N GLU A 494 -4.01 30.57 -12.85
CA GLU A 494 -3.83 29.41 -13.73
C GLU A 494 -2.76 29.67 -14.81
N ALA A 495 -2.70 30.89 -15.37
CA ALA A 495 -1.65 31.26 -16.32
C ALA A 495 -0.24 31.27 -15.70
N LEU A 496 -0.13 31.66 -14.42
CA LEU A 496 1.13 31.58 -13.66
C LEU A 496 1.47 30.13 -13.30
N ARG A 497 0.47 29.34 -12.88
CA ARG A 497 0.63 27.91 -12.56
C ARG A 497 1.16 27.12 -13.76
N LEU A 498 0.61 27.38 -14.95
CA LEU A 498 1.01 26.76 -16.21
C LEU A 498 2.27 27.38 -16.83
N ARG A 499 2.88 28.38 -16.19
CA ARG A 499 4.07 29.12 -16.68
C ARG A 499 3.92 29.68 -18.10
N VAL A 500 2.69 30.02 -18.50
CA VAL A 500 2.38 30.62 -19.82
C VAL A 500 2.84 32.09 -19.87
N VAL A 501 2.97 32.74 -18.71
CA VAL A 501 3.45 34.13 -18.57
C VAL A 501 4.45 34.20 -17.42
N SER A 502 5.60 34.86 -17.64
CA SER A 502 6.55 35.21 -16.59
C SER A 502 6.29 36.62 -16.04
N VAL A 503 6.43 36.79 -14.72
CA VAL A 503 6.40 38.10 -14.06
C VAL A 503 7.85 38.51 -13.81
N GLU A 504 8.35 39.50 -14.54
CA GLU A 504 9.60 40.16 -14.19
C GLU A 504 9.39 40.95 -12.90
N THR A 505 9.93 40.44 -11.80
CA THR A 505 10.03 41.20 -10.55
C THR A 505 10.96 42.38 -10.79
N ARG A 506 10.42 43.61 -10.82
CA ARG A 506 11.25 44.81 -10.80
C ARG A 506 12.11 44.79 -9.54
N ARG A 507 13.41 44.53 -9.69
CA ARG A 507 14.42 45.00 -8.74
C ARG A 507 14.32 46.52 -8.73
N ASN A 508 13.67 47.07 -7.71
CA ASN A 508 13.76 48.50 -7.43
C ASN A 508 15.20 48.81 -7.06
N ALA A 509 15.91 49.49 -7.95
CA ALA A 509 17.08 50.26 -7.61
C ALA A 509 16.60 51.57 -6.99
N SER A 510 16.85 51.74 -5.70
CA SER A 510 17.07 53.02 -5.00
C SER A 510 17.73 52.70 -3.67
#